data_AF-A0A954D0H1-F1
#
_entry.id   AF-A0A954D0H1-F1
#
_cell.length_a   1.000
_cell.length_b   1.000
_cell.length_c   1.000
_cell.angle_alpha   90.00
_cell.angle_beta   90.00
_cell.angle_gamma   90.00
#
_symmetry.space_group_name_H-M   'P 1'
#
loop_
_entity.id
_entity.type
_entity.pdbx_description
1 polymer ?
#
loop_
_entity_poly.entity_id
_entity_poly.type
_entity_poly.pdbx_seq_one_letter_code
_entity_poly.pdbx_strand_id
1 'polypeptide(L)'
;MADSNRAEPLPGLLDGLTADARGWLDRARADGDLPVLFPQLPRRLGRIAMGGGVQRHSGATLDLGAWRTCDGGALLLLETRTPSADELVDLYLRGDLEERTMVLRALACLPLGSATATLLGEVQRSNTVPHFAAAVCDSDLLIRARDAGVLDADDANRMLLKLAFVDLPLARVFDATRLANTELSRMLQDLASEREAAGRRVWRDTNLLIAHAPTAGTLARIAGGLEHGDDAHRIAAARGAAHIADPVLLRLARERLDREPSAAVRTELAAALRAAERTP
;
A
#
# COMPACT_ATOMS: atom_id res chain seq x y z
N MET A 1 -25.03 -22.96 -20.72
CA MET A 1 -23.69 -22.99 -20.09
C MET A 1 -23.16 -21.58 -20.21
N ALA A 2 -23.23 -20.79 -19.13
CA ALA A 2 -22.89 -19.38 -19.16
C ALA A 2 -21.41 -19.18 -19.52
N ASP A 3 -21.12 -18.18 -20.34
CA ASP A 3 -19.80 -17.75 -20.81
C ASP A 3 -18.99 -17.13 -19.64
N SER A 4 -18.67 -17.96 -18.63
CA SER A 4 -18.15 -17.53 -17.33
C SER A 4 -16.65 -17.19 -17.33
N ASN A 5 -16.04 -16.95 -18.50
CA ASN A 5 -14.58 -16.86 -18.61
C ASN A 5 -14.06 -15.63 -19.36
N ARG A 6 -14.87 -14.57 -19.50
CA ARG A 6 -14.34 -13.27 -19.96
C ARG A 6 -14.00 -12.42 -18.76
N ALA A 7 -12.71 -12.22 -18.52
CA ALA A 7 -12.23 -11.20 -17.58
C ALA A 7 -12.92 -9.87 -17.89
N GLU A 8 -13.51 -9.25 -16.87
CA GLU A 8 -14.16 -7.95 -16.99
C GLU A 8 -13.11 -6.84 -16.88
N PRO A 9 -13.21 -5.76 -17.68
CA PRO A 9 -12.33 -4.62 -17.51
C PRO A 9 -12.61 -3.91 -16.17
N LEU A 10 -11.56 -3.33 -15.58
CA LEU A 10 -11.73 -2.45 -14.42
C LEU A 10 -12.73 -1.31 -14.72
N PRO A 11 -13.53 -0.89 -13.73
CA PRO A 11 -14.41 0.27 -13.87
C PRO A 11 -13.66 1.50 -14.39
N GLY A 12 -14.25 2.19 -15.38
CA GLY A 12 -13.65 3.38 -16.00
C GLY A 12 -12.52 3.11 -16.99
N LEU A 13 -12.03 1.87 -17.14
CA LEU A 13 -10.96 1.57 -18.10
C LEU A 13 -11.39 1.93 -19.52
N LEU A 14 -12.53 1.40 -19.97
CA LEU A 14 -12.99 1.60 -21.34
C LEU A 14 -13.34 3.07 -21.62
N ASP A 15 -13.90 3.78 -20.64
CA ASP A 15 -14.29 5.19 -20.76
C ASP A 15 -13.09 6.10 -21.06
N GLY A 16 -11.90 5.74 -20.55
CA GLY A 16 -10.65 6.44 -20.82
C GLY A 16 -9.98 6.12 -22.17
N LEU A 17 -10.52 5.17 -22.95
CA LEU A 17 -9.92 4.71 -24.21
C LEU A 17 -10.64 5.24 -25.45
N THR A 18 -9.85 5.60 -26.47
CA THR A 18 -10.35 5.89 -27.82
C THR A 18 -10.87 4.62 -28.50
N ALA A 19 -11.66 4.76 -29.57
CA ALA A 19 -12.16 3.62 -30.35
C ALA A 19 -11.02 2.74 -30.89
N ASP A 20 -9.93 3.34 -31.38
CA ASP A 20 -8.76 2.62 -31.86
C ASP A 20 -8.05 1.84 -30.75
N ALA A 21 -7.93 2.44 -29.55
CA ALA A 21 -7.33 1.79 -28.40
C ALA A 21 -8.18 0.60 -27.92
N ARG A 22 -9.51 0.75 -27.88
CA ARG A 22 -10.45 -0.35 -27.57
C ARG A 22 -10.33 -1.48 -28.60
N GLY A 23 -10.35 -1.15 -29.89
CA GLY A 23 -10.20 -2.14 -30.95
C GLY A 23 -8.84 -2.85 -30.94
N TRP A 24 -7.77 -2.17 -30.55
CA TRP A 24 -6.47 -2.81 -30.33
C TRP A 24 -6.51 -3.74 -29.11
N LEU A 25 -7.09 -3.31 -28.00
CA LEU A 25 -7.19 -4.11 -26.77
C LEU A 25 -8.02 -5.38 -27.01
N ASP A 26 -9.13 -5.30 -27.72
CA ASP A 26 -9.97 -6.46 -28.07
C ASP A 26 -9.19 -7.49 -28.89
N ARG A 27 -8.37 -7.04 -29.85
CA ARG A 27 -7.49 -7.93 -30.61
C ARG A 27 -6.38 -8.53 -29.74
N ALA A 28 -5.74 -7.72 -28.90
CA ALA A 28 -4.68 -8.15 -27.98
C ALA A 28 -5.19 -9.15 -26.93
N ARG A 29 -6.48 -9.10 -26.57
CA ARG A 29 -7.14 -10.10 -25.72
C ARG A 29 -7.40 -11.42 -26.44
N ALA A 30 -7.70 -11.36 -27.75
CA ALA A 30 -7.97 -12.55 -28.55
C ALA A 30 -6.67 -13.29 -28.92
N ASP A 31 -5.66 -12.57 -29.42
CA ASP A 31 -4.40 -13.15 -29.92
C ASP A 31 -3.18 -12.28 -29.60
N GLY A 32 -2.00 -12.91 -29.55
CA GLY A 32 -0.72 -12.28 -29.27
C GLY A 32 -0.04 -12.74 -27.98
N ASP A 33 1.29 -12.69 -27.98
CA ASP A 33 2.15 -13.09 -26.88
C ASP A 33 2.33 -11.96 -25.86
N LEU A 34 2.27 -12.27 -24.56
CA LEU A 34 2.30 -11.27 -23.48
C LEU A 34 3.57 -10.40 -23.50
N PRO A 35 4.80 -10.95 -23.66
CA PRO A 35 6.03 -10.15 -23.79
C PRO A 35 6.04 -9.24 -25.03
N VAL A 36 5.23 -9.53 -26.06
CA VAL A 36 5.10 -8.65 -27.23
C VAL A 36 4.04 -7.56 -26.99
N LEU A 37 2.98 -7.88 -26.26
CA LEU A 37 1.86 -6.97 -26.00
C LEU A 37 2.17 -5.95 -24.89
N PHE A 38 2.84 -6.36 -23.82
CA PHE A 38 3.13 -5.53 -22.64
C PHE A 38 3.86 -4.22 -22.96
N PRO A 39 4.96 -4.21 -23.74
CA PRO A 39 5.66 -2.97 -24.09
C PRO A 39 4.77 -1.97 -24.86
N GLN A 40 3.71 -2.46 -25.52
CA GLN A 40 2.83 -1.62 -26.32
C GLN A 40 1.76 -0.91 -25.51
N LEU A 41 1.41 -1.41 -24.31
CA LEU A 41 0.29 -0.92 -23.50
C LEU A 41 0.35 0.59 -23.24
N PRO A 42 1.48 1.17 -22.80
CA PRO A 42 1.52 2.61 -22.50
C PRO A 42 1.34 3.49 -23.75
N ARG A 43 1.73 2.99 -24.92
CA ARG A 43 1.57 3.69 -26.21
C ARG A 43 0.16 3.52 -26.78
N ARG A 44 -0.44 2.34 -26.61
CA ARG A 44 -1.74 1.99 -27.20
C ARG A 44 -2.91 2.47 -26.35
N LEU A 45 -2.79 2.38 -25.03
CA LEU A 45 -3.85 2.71 -24.08
C LEU A 45 -3.61 4.04 -23.35
N GLY A 46 -2.41 4.59 -23.44
CA GLY A 46 -2.02 5.80 -22.74
C GLY A 46 -1.65 5.56 -21.27
N ARG A 47 -1.37 6.66 -20.56
CA ARG A 47 -0.99 6.68 -19.14
C ARG A 47 -1.92 7.56 -18.32
N ILE A 48 -3.17 7.69 -18.78
CA ILE A 48 -4.15 8.58 -18.15
C ILE A 48 -4.60 7.92 -16.84
N ALA A 49 -4.64 8.68 -15.75
CA ALA A 49 -5.16 8.19 -14.48
C ALA A 49 -6.63 7.77 -14.64
N MET A 50 -6.99 6.61 -14.13
CA MET A 50 -8.35 6.06 -14.23
C MET A 50 -9.31 6.79 -13.29
N GLY A 51 -8.86 7.18 -12.09
CA GLY A 51 -9.74 7.75 -11.08
C GLY A 51 -10.72 6.71 -10.52
N GLY A 52 -11.86 7.12 -9.99
CA GLY A 52 -12.90 6.17 -9.52
C GLY A 52 -12.74 5.67 -8.08
N GLY A 53 -11.64 6.03 -7.40
CA GLY A 53 -11.43 5.77 -5.97
C GLY A 53 -11.33 4.28 -5.63
N VAL A 54 -11.71 3.93 -4.40
CA VAL A 54 -11.64 2.55 -3.90
C VAL A 54 -12.72 1.69 -4.55
N GLN A 55 -12.30 0.60 -5.20
CA GLN A 55 -13.14 -0.38 -5.89
C GLN A 55 -12.80 -1.80 -5.45
N ARG A 56 -13.73 -2.72 -5.69
CA ARG A 56 -13.48 -4.17 -5.60
C ARG A 56 -13.42 -4.78 -6.99
N HIS A 57 -12.38 -5.56 -7.26
CA HIS A 57 -12.20 -6.30 -8.50
C HIS A 57 -11.50 -7.63 -8.21
N SER A 58 -11.99 -8.74 -8.78
CA SER A 58 -11.38 -10.07 -8.63
C SER A 58 -11.05 -10.46 -7.17
N GLY A 59 -11.90 -10.07 -6.22
CA GLY A 59 -11.71 -10.36 -4.79
C GLY A 59 -10.69 -9.48 -4.07
N ALA A 60 -10.09 -8.51 -4.75
CA ALA A 60 -9.18 -7.51 -4.19
C ALA A 60 -9.89 -6.17 -3.99
N THR A 61 -9.42 -5.40 -3.01
CA THR A 61 -9.78 -3.99 -2.80
C THR A 61 -8.61 -3.13 -3.26
N LEU A 62 -8.86 -2.15 -4.12
CA LEU A 62 -7.83 -1.29 -4.72
C LEU A 62 -8.31 0.15 -4.90
N ASP A 63 -7.41 1.13 -4.84
CA ASP A 63 -7.70 2.52 -5.21
C ASP A 63 -7.29 2.79 -6.66
N LEU A 64 -8.28 2.89 -7.55
CA LEU A 64 -8.08 3.18 -8.96
C LEU A 64 -7.59 4.60 -9.23
N GLY A 65 -7.60 5.49 -8.22
CA GLY A 65 -6.92 6.78 -8.27
C GLY A 65 -5.41 6.67 -8.52
N ALA A 66 -4.81 5.54 -8.15
CA ALA A 66 -3.40 5.26 -8.41
C ALA A 66 -3.14 4.51 -9.73
N TRP A 67 -4.19 4.07 -10.43
CA TRP A 67 -4.10 3.27 -11.64
C TRP A 67 -4.17 4.13 -12.90
N ARG A 68 -3.47 3.68 -13.94
CA ARG A 68 -3.50 4.27 -15.28
C ARG A 68 -4.18 3.32 -16.26
N THR A 69 -4.63 3.85 -17.39
CA THR A 69 -5.24 3.06 -18.46
C THR A 69 -4.37 1.89 -18.94
N CYS A 70 -3.05 2.05 -18.99
CA CYS A 70 -2.12 0.95 -19.29
C CYS A 70 -2.07 -0.12 -18.19
N ASP A 71 -2.17 0.28 -16.91
CA ASP A 71 -2.20 -0.66 -15.78
C ASP A 71 -3.48 -1.51 -15.82
N GLY A 72 -4.63 -0.87 -16.11
CA GLY A 72 -5.89 -1.59 -16.27
C GLY A 72 -5.93 -2.51 -17.49
N GLY A 73 -5.32 -2.09 -18.60
CA GLY A 73 -5.14 -2.96 -19.77
C GLY A 73 -4.21 -4.14 -19.51
N ALA A 74 -3.13 -3.94 -18.76
CA ALA A 74 -2.23 -5.01 -18.34
C ALA A 74 -2.97 -6.05 -17.49
N LEU A 75 -3.73 -5.61 -16.50
CA LEU A 75 -4.54 -6.50 -15.67
C LEU A 75 -5.52 -7.30 -16.54
N LEU A 76 -6.27 -6.62 -17.43
CA LEU A 76 -7.24 -7.30 -18.28
C LEU A 76 -6.59 -8.36 -19.18
N LEU A 77 -5.39 -8.09 -19.72
CA LEU A 77 -4.64 -9.08 -20.49
C LEU A 77 -4.21 -10.26 -19.61
N LEU A 78 -3.67 -10.01 -18.41
CA LEU A 78 -3.23 -11.08 -17.51
C LEU A 78 -4.39 -11.94 -17.01
N GLU A 79 -5.55 -11.35 -16.69
CA GLU A 79 -6.75 -12.11 -16.32
C GLU A 79 -7.35 -12.88 -17.51
N THR A 80 -7.22 -12.36 -18.73
CA THR A 80 -7.70 -13.06 -19.93
C THR A 80 -6.76 -14.21 -20.34
N ARG A 81 -5.44 -14.02 -20.21
CA ARG A 81 -4.43 -14.99 -20.67
C ARG A 81 -4.05 -16.02 -19.62
N THR A 82 -4.29 -15.73 -18.34
CA THR A 82 -4.00 -16.62 -17.21
C THR A 82 -2.59 -17.24 -17.30
N PRO A 83 -1.52 -16.43 -17.40
CA PRO A 83 -0.17 -16.97 -17.48
C PRO A 83 0.15 -17.78 -16.23
N SER A 84 0.99 -18.79 -16.40
CA SER A 84 1.60 -19.52 -15.29
C SER A 84 2.43 -18.59 -14.40
N ALA A 85 2.76 -19.06 -13.19
CA ALA A 85 3.60 -18.31 -12.27
C ALA A 85 4.97 -17.97 -12.89
N ASP A 86 5.57 -18.91 -13.62
CA ASP A 86 6.89 -18.72 -14.25
C ASP A 86 6.83 -17.70 -15.38
N GLU A 87 5.78 -17.72 -16.20
CA GLU A 87 5.57 -16.73 -17.26
C GLU A 87 5.35 -15.33 -16.68
N LEU A 88 4.60 -15.20 -15.58
CA LEU A 88 4.38 -13.92 -14.91
C LEU A 88 5.68 -13.37 -14.30
N VAL A 89 6.50 -14.24 -13.70
CA VAL A 89 7.81 -13.87 -13.16
C VAL A 89 8.78 -13.49 -14.28
N ASP A 90 8.85 -14.25 -15.37
CA ASP A 90 9.71 -13.93 -16.52
C ASP A 90 9.32 -12.59 -17.17
N LEU A 91 8.01 -12.33 -17.32
CA LEU A 91 7.48 -11.06 -17.81
C LEU A 91 7.94 -9.88 -16.93
N TYR A 92 7.90 -10.03 -15.61
CA TYR A 92 8.43 -9.03 -14.69
C TYR A 92 9.96 -8.86 -14.83
N LEU A 93 10.72 -9.96 -14.83
CA LEU A 93 12.18 -9.90 -14.85
C LEU A 93 12.72 -9.27 -16.13
N ARG A 94 12.06 -9.48 -17.28
CA ARG A 94 12.46 -8.90 -18.58
C ARG A 94 11.91 -7.51 -18.83
N GLY A 95 10.82 -7.13 -18.15
CA GLY A 95 10.15 -5.86 -18.37
C GLY A 95 10.99 -4.66 -17.95
N ASP A 96 10.73 -3.53 -18.61
CA ASP A 96 11.23 -2.22 -18.20
C ASP A 96 10.53 -1.68 -16.93
N LEU A 97 10.83 -0.43 -16.56
CA LEU A 97 10.23 0.21 -15.38
C LEU A 97 8.70 0.22 -15.41
N GLU A 98 8.10 0.52 -16.58
CA GLU A 98 6.66 0.61 -16.77
C GLU A 98 6.01 -0.77 -16.79
N GLU A 99 6.60 -1.72 -17.52
CA GLU A 99 6.10 -3.09 -17.61
C GLU A 99 6.06 -3.76 -16.25
N ARG A 100 7.14 -3.63 -15.47
CA ARG A 100 7.19 -4.12 -14.09
C ARG A 100 6.16 -3.46 -13.20
N THR A 101 5.94 -2.15 -13.34
CA THR A 101 4.91 -1.42 -12.58
C THR A 101 3.52 -1.98 -12.90
N MET A 102 3.21 -2.22 -14.17
CA MET A 102 1.94 -2.80 -14.61
C MET A 102 1.74 -4.22 -14.06
N VAL A 103 2.77 -5.08 -14.12
CA VAL A 103 2.71 -6.44 -13.53
C VAL A 103 2.45 -6.37 -12.02
N LEU A 104 3.17 -5.52 -11.30
CA LEU A 104 3.05 -5.41 -9.84
C LEU A 104 1.69 -4.85 -9.40
N ARG A 105 1.12 -3.89 -10.14
CA ARG A 105 -0.26 -3.43 -9.87
C ARG A 105 -1.28 -4.53 -10.15
N ALA A 106 -1.14 -5.23 -11.27
CA ALA A 106 -2.04 -6.32 -11.63
C ALA A 106 -1.97 -7.48 -10.63
N LEU A 107 -0.81 -7.72 -10.01
CA LEU A 107 -0.62 -8.77 -8.99
C LEU A 107 -1.63 -8.67 -7.84
N ALA A 108 -2.14 -7.47 -7.54
CA ALA A 108 -3.20 -7.30 -6.55
C ALA A 108 -4.50 -8.04 -6.92
N CYS A 109 -4.82 -8.22 -8.19
CA CYS A 109 -6.07 -8.86 -8.63
C CYS A 109 -5.89 -10.31 -9.09
N LEU A 110 -4.65 -10.77 -9.27
CA LEU A 110 -4.35 -12.14 -9.71
C LEU A 110 -4.45 -13.15 -8.56
N PRO A 111 -4.63 -14.46 -8.86
CA PRO A 111 -4.58 -15.50 -7.86
C PRO A 111 -3.28 -15.48 -7.05
N LEU A 112 -3.39 -15.53 -5.72
CA LEU A 112 -2.24 -15.54 -4.83
C LEU A 112 -1.51 -16.88 -4.91
N GLY A 113 -0.19 -16.85 -5.05
CA GLY A 113 0.62 -18.07 -5.16
C GLY A 113 2.12 -17.80 -5.21
N SER A 114 2.86 -18.73 -5.81
CA SER A 114 4.33 -18.66 -5.90
C SER A 114 4.82 -17.40 -6.60
N ALA A 115 4.18 -16.96 -7.70
CA ALA A 115 4.53 -15.70 -8.35
C ALA A 115 4.37 -14.49 -7.42
N THR A 116 3.31 -14.46 -6.59
CA THR A 116 3.13 -13.39 -5.61
C THR A 116 4.28 -13.35 -4.62
N ALA A 117 4.65 -14.50 -4.03
CA ALA A 117 5.78 -14.58 -3.09
C ALA A 117 7.10 -14.15 -3.75
N THR A 118 7.39 -14.67 -4.95
CA THR A 118 8.60 -14.32 -5.70
C THR A 118 8.66 -12.82 -6.01
N LEU A 119 7.60 -12.25 -6.57
CA LEU A 119 7.57 -10.83 -6.97
C LEU A 119 7.62 -9.88 -5.77
N LEU A 120 6.91 -10.18 -4.68
CA LEU A 120 7.03 -9.40 -3.44
C LEU A 120 8.45 -9.48 -2.87
N GLY A 121 9.08 -10.65 -2.92
CA GLY A 121 10.49 -10.83 -2.52
C GLY A 121 11.47 -10.02 -3.39
N GLU A 122 11.28 -9.98 -4.71
CA GLU A 122 12.08 -9.14 -5.61
C GLU A 122 11.90 -7.66 -5.30
N VAL A 123 10.66 -7.23 -5.09
CA VAL A 123 10.33 -5.85 -4.74
C VAL A 123 10.91 -5.48 -3.38
N GLN A 124 10.92 -6.39 -2.41
CA GLN A 124 11.54 -6.19 -1.09
C GLN A 124 13.04 -5.95 -1.20
N ARG A 125 13.73 -6.59 -2.16
CA ARG A 125 15.19 -6.46 -2.37
C ARG A 125 15.59 -5.29 -3.30
N SER A 126 14.67 -4.76 -4.11
CA SER A 126 14.93 -3.66 -5.06
C SER A 126 14.77 -2.25 -4.48
N ASN A 127 15.65 -1.29 -4.76
CA ASN A 127 15.49 0.10 -4.28
C ASN A 127 14.55 0.97 -5.15
N THR A 128 13.75 0.38 -6.03
CA THR A 128 12.88 1.10 -6.95
C THR A 128 11.55 1.46 -6.31
N VAL A 129 11.42 2.69 -5.79
CA VAL A 129 10.22 3.18 -5.08
C VAL A 129 8.92 3.02 -5.90
N PRO A 130 8.89 3.29 -7.22
CA PRO A 130 7.68 3.06 -8.02
C PRO A 130 7.20 1.59 -8.01
N HIS A 131 8.12 0.62 -8.08
CA HIS A 131 7.79 -0.81 -8.02
C HIS A 131 7.30 -1.19 -6.63
N PHE A 132 7.97 -0.70 -5.60
CA PHE A 132 7.53 -0.93 -4.22
C PHE A 132 6.12 -0.39 -3.99
N ALA A 133 5.85 0.85 -4.38
CA ALA A 133 4.51 1.43 -4.29
C ALA A 133 3.48 0.63 -5.12
N ALA A 134 3.81 0.24 -6.35
CA ALA A 134 2.90 -0.54 -7.20
C ALA A 134 2.49 -1.89 -6.59
N ALA A 135 3.39 -2.53 -5.84
CA ALA A 135 3.15 -3.84 -5.24
C ALA A 135 2.37 -3.77 -3.93
N VAL A 136 2.68 -2.82 -3.04
CA VAL A 136 2.09 -2.81 -1.68
C VAL A 136 1.15 -1.66 -1.38
N CYS A 137 1.21 -0.56 -2.14
CA CYS A 137 0.30 0.56 -1.94
C CYS A 137 -0.96 0.42 -2.82
N ASP A 138 -1.99 1.17 -2.42
CA ASP A 138 -3.26 1.35 -3.12
C ASP A 138 -4.04 0.04 -3.31
N SER A 139 -3.77 -0.97 -2.48
CA SER A 139 -4.50 -2.24 -2.46
C SER A 139 -4.37 -2.97 -1.12
N ASP A 140 -5.16 -4.04 -0.97
CA ASP A 140 -5.11 -5.00 0.14
C ASP A 140 -4.17 -6.21 -0.11
N LEU A 141 -3.33 -6.17 -1.17
CA LEU A 141 -2.49 -7.32 -1.57
C LEU A 141 -1.62 -7.83 -0.42
N LEU A 142 -0.94 -6.94 0.31
CA LEU A 142 -0.04 -7.33 1.40
C LEU A 142 -0.78 -8.12 2.49
N ILE A 143 -1.99 -7.67 2.86
CA ILE A 143 -2.82 -8.31 3.88
C ILE A 143 -3.31 -9.66 3.40
N ARG A 144 -3.86 -9.73 2.18
CA ARG A 144 -4.37 -11.00 1.64
C ARG A 144 -3.24 -12.02 1.43
N ALA A 145 -2.05 -11.59 1.02
CA ALA A 145 -0.89 -12.47 0.90
C ALA A 145 -0.47 -13.05 2.26
N ARG A 146 -0.53 -12.24 3.33
CA ARG A 146 -0.24 -12.70 4.71
C ARG A 146 -1.32 -13.64 5.24
N ASP A 147 -2.59 -13.32 5.00
CA ASP A 147 -3.72 -14.13 5.44
C ASP A 147 -3.78 -15.48 4.69
N ALA A 148 -3.39 -15.50 3.41
CA ALA A 148 -3.31 -16.72 2.60
C ALA A 148 -2.05 -17.58 2.86
N GLY A 149 -1.13 -17.12 3.72
CA GLY A 149 0.13 -17.83 4.01
C GLY A 149 1.15 -17.82 2.87
N VAL A 150 0.96 -16.96 1.87
CA VAL A 150 1.91 -16.76 0.77
C VAL A 150 3.10 -15.90 1.22
N LEU A 151 2.87 -15.01 2.19
CA LEU A 151 3.88 -14.20 2.84
C LEU A 151 3.90 -14.54 4.34
N ASP A 152 5.07 -14.83 4.87
CA ASP A 152 5.23 -15.04 6.31
C ASP A 152 5.25 -13.71 7.09
N ALA A 153 5.30 -13.80 8.42
CA ALA A 153 5.28 -12.62 9.28
C ALA A 153 6.57 -11.80 9.19
N ASP A 154 7.74 -12.42 9.02
CA ASP A 154 9.02 -11.71 8.94
C ASP A 154 9.12 -10.93 7.62
N ASP A 155 8.72 -11.55 6.52
CA ASP A 155 8.66 -10.90 5.22
C ASP A 155 7.64 -9.75 5.21
N ALA A 156 6.47 -9.94 5.82
CA ALA A 156 5.50 -8.85 6.00
C ALA A 156 6.06 -7.69 6.82
N ASN A 157 6.80 -7.99 7.90
CA ASN A 157 7.49 -6.98 8.71
C ASN A 157 8.54 -6.22 7.89
N ARG A 158 9.34 -6.92 7.09
CA ARG A 158 10.35 -6.31 6.21
C ARG A 158 9.72 -5.44 5.13
N MET A 159 8.55 -5.79 4.61
CA MET A 159 7.81 -4.95 3.68
C MET A 159 7.36 -3.65 4.38
N LEU A 160 6.75 -3.71 5.56
CA LEU A 160 6.32 -2.50 6.28
C LEU A 160 7.50 -1.65 6.79
N LEU A 161 8.60 -2.28 7.22
CA LEU A 161 9.83 -1.57 7.54
C LEU A 161 10.39 -0.84 6.32
N LYS A 162 10.35 -1.47 5.14
CA LYS A 162 10.77 -0.84 3.90
C LYS A 162 9.86 0.30 3.49
N LEU A 163 8.54 0.16 3.64
CA LEU A 163 7.57 1.25 3.43
C LEU A 163 7.96 2.49 4.24
N ALA A 164 8.33 2.30 5.51
CA ALA A 164 8.84 3.35 6.38
C ALA A 164 10.20 3.90 5.90
N PHE A 165 11.10 3.01 5.48
CA PHE A 165 12.43 3.39 5.00
C PHE A 165 12.37 4.31 3.77
N VAL A 166 11.45 4.03 2.84
CA VAL A 166 11.22 4.82 1.60
C VAL A 166 10.19 5.94 1.77
N ASP A 167 9.73 6.22 2.99
CA ASP A 167 8.85 7.33 3.36
C ASP A 167 7.48 7.35 2.63
N LEU A 168 6.91 6.18 2.37
CA LEU A 168 5.58 6.05 1.76
C LEU A 168 4.49 6.03 2.85
N PRO A 169 3.32 6.67 2.64
CA PRO A 169 2.27 6.72 3.66
C PRO A 169 1.66 5.35 3.98
N LEU A 170 1.55 5.03 5.27
CA LEU A 170 0.92 3.79 5.76
C LEU A 170 -0.51 3.63 5.25
N ALA A 171 -1.27 4.72 5.17
CA ALA A 171 -2.68 4.72 4.76
C ALA A 171 -2.92 4.19 3.32
N ARG A 172 -1.88 4.12 2.48
CA ARG A 172 -2.00 3.53 1.14
C ARG A 172 -1.92 2.01 1.18
N VAL A 173 -1.39 1.41 2.24
CA VAL A 173 -1.41 -0.05 2.41
C VAL A 173 -2.66 -0.40 3.19
N PHE A 174 -3.67 -0.95 2.51
CA PHE A 174 -4.98 -1.15 3.12
C PHE A 174 -4.88 -2.12 4.30
N ASP A 175 -5.49 -1.73 5.43
CA ASP A 175 -5.50 -2.45 6.71
C ASP A 175 -4.12 -2.85 7.27
N ALA A 176 -3.04 -2.15 6.88
CA ALA A 176 -1.67 -2.46 7.29
C ALA A 176 -1.43 -2.55 8.80
N THR A 177 -2.21 -1.83 9.61
CA THR A 177 -2.12 -1.88 11.08
C THR A 177 -2.46 -3.27 11.64
N ARG A 178 -3.20 -4.11 10.91
CA ARG A 178 -3.44 -5.52 11.28
C ARG A 178 -2.18 -6.37 11.32
N LEU A 179 -1.11 -5.95 10.63
CA LEU A 179 0.17 -6.64 10.62
C LEU A 179 1.08 -6.22 11.77
N ALA A 180 0.69 -5.22 12.56
CA ALA A 180 1.48 -4.79 13.70
C ALA A 180 1.73 -5.95 14.67
N ASN A 181 2.98 -6.10 15.06
CA ASN A 181 3.43 -7.07 16.05
C ASN A 181 4.67 -6.50 16.76
N THR A 182 5.05 -7.13 17.87
CA THR A 182 6.11 -6.62 18.74
C THR A 182 7.46 -6.49 18.03
N GLU A 183 7.78 -7.41 17.11
CA GLU A 183 9.02 -7.36 16.33
C GLU A 183 9.01 -6.21 15.32
N LEU A 184 7.91 -6.01 14.58
CA LEU A 184 7.76 -4.85 13.71
C LEU A 184 7.86 -3.53 14.50
N SER A 185 7.22 -3.45 15.66
CA SER A 185 7.33 -2.26 16.50
C SER A 185 8.76 -2.00 16.94
N ARG A 186 9.50 -3.05 17.33
CA ARG A 186 10.93 -2.92 17.66
C ARG A 186 11.74 -2.42 16.45
N MET A 187 11.58 -3.03 15.28
CA MET A 187 12.27 -2.65 14.05
C MET A 187 12.01 -1.19 13.66
N LEU A 188 10.77 -0.72 13.76
CA LEU A 188 10.41 0.67 13.44
C LEU A 188 10.98 1.67 14.46
N GLN A 189 11.04 1.29 15.74
CA GLN A 189 11.69 2.11 16.76
C GLN A 189 13.20 2.20 16.55
N ASP A 190 13.85 1.10 16.15
CA ASP A 190 15.28 1.09 15.82
C ASP A 190 15.57 1.96 14.59
N LEU A 191 14.76 1.82 13.53
CA LEU A 191 14.87 2.68 12.34
C LEU A 191 14.68 4.16 12.68
N ALA A 192 13.71 4.48 13.55
CA ALA A 192 13.50 5.85 14.00
C ALA A 192 14.72 6.40 14.76
N SER A 193 15.28 5.62 15.70
CA SER A 193 16.51 5.99 16.43
C SER A 193 17.69 6.22 15.48
N GLU A 194 17.87 5.34 14.49
CA GLU A 194 18.94 5.46 13.49
C GLU A 194 18.77 6.73 12.66
N ARG A 195 17.54 7.02 12.20
CA ARG A 195 17.20 8.24 11.45
C ARG A 195 17.50 9.48 12.27
N GLU A 196 17.05 9.54 13.52
CA GLU A 196 17.26 10.65 14.45
C GLU A 196 18.77 10.89 14.70
N ALA A 197 19.53 9.83 14.99
CA ALA A 197 20.97 9.90 15.18
C ALA A 197 21.71 10.42 13.93
N ALA A 198 21.17 10.14 12.74
CA ALA A 198 21.70 10.63 11.47
C ALA A 198 21.13 12.00 11.04
N GLY A 199 20.32 12.67 11.87
CA GLY A 199 19.67 13.95 11.52
C GLY A 199 18.69 13.85 10.36
N ARG A 200 18.18 12.64 10.07
CA ARG A 200 17.20 12.38 9.01
C ARG A 200 15.80 12.35 9.59
N ARG A 201 14.80 12.65 8.75
CA ARG A 201 13.39 12.58 9.15
C ARG A 201 12.99 11.14 9.51
N VAL A 202 12.31 10.98 10.63
CA VAL A 202 11.62 9.74 11.00
C VAL A 202 10.38 9.62 10.11
N TRP A 203 9.99 8.40 9.79
CA TRP A 203 8.76 8.15 9.05
C TRP A 203 7.54 8.62 9.85
N ARG A 204 6.67 9.41 9.23
CA ARG A 204 5.53 10.07 9.90
C ARG A 204 4.56 9.10 10.58
N ASP A 205 4.39 7.91 10.01
CA ASP A 205 3.39 6.93 10.47
C ASP A 205 3.95 5.98 11.55
N THR A 206 5.23 6.14 11.95
CA THR A 206 5.86 5.29 12.98
C THR A 206 5.02 5.23 14.25
N ASN A 207 4.64 6.38 14.81
CA ASN A 207 3.90 6.45 16.08
C ASN A 207 2.52 5.81 16.01
N LEU A 208 1.88 5.83 14.83
CA LEU A 208 0.62 5.14 14.61
C LEU A 208 0.83 3.63 14.60
N LEU A 209 1.81 3.13 13.82
CA LEU A 209 1.98 1.70 13.64
C LEU A 209 2.48 0.99 14.91
N ILE A 210 3.45 1.58 15.63
CA ILE A 210 3.98 0.98 16.86
C ILE A 210 2.94 0.93 17.98
N ALA A 211 1.92 1.80 17.94
CA ALA A 211 0.84 1.80 18.92
C ALA A 211 0.01 0.52 18.88
N HIS A 212 -0.10 -0.14 17.71
CA HIS A 212 -0.88 -1.36 17.54
C HIS A 212 -0.21 -2.62 18.12
N ALA A 213 1.08 -2.56 18.45
CA ALA A 213 1.77 -3.60 19.18
C ALA A 213 2.87 -3.00 20.06
N PRO A 214 2.51 -2.34 21.18
CA PRO A 214 3.46 -1.58 21.97
C PRO A 214 4.59 -2.45 22.53
N THR A 215 5.81 -1.95 22.43
CA THR A 215 6.99 -2.48 23.11
C THR A 215 7.67 -1.39 23.94
N ALA A 216 8.73 -1.73 24.69
CA ALA A 216 9.50 -0.74 25.45
C ALA A 216 9.88 0.46 24.57
N GLY A 217 9.71 1.68 25.09
CA GLY A 217 9.93 2.93 24.34
C GLY A 217 8.71 3.48 23.60
N THR A 218 7.68 2.67 23.34
CA THR A 218 6.51 3.09 22.54
C THR A 218 5.80 4.30 23.14
N LEU A 219 5.48 4.28 24.44
CA LEU A 219 4.81 5.40 25.11
C LEU A 219 5.67 6.68 25.05
N ALA A 220 6.99 6.56 25.25
CA ALA A 220 7.90 7.70 25.20
C ALA A 220 7.95 8.33 23.79
N ARG A 221 8.00 7.50 22.74
CA ARG A 221 7.96 7.98 21.35
C ARG A 221 6.65 8.65 21.00
N ILE A 222 5.51 8.10 21.43
CA ILE A 222 4.21 8.72 21.21
C ILE A 222 4.11 10.05 21.98
N ALA A 223 4.57 10.09 23.24
CA ALA A 223 4.62 11.32 24.02
C ALA A 223 5.47 12.41 23.32
N GLY A 224 6.67 12.07 22.84
CA GLY A 224 7.48 13.00 22.05
C GLY A 224 6.83 13.39 20.72
N GLY A 225 6.11 12.46 20.10
CA GLY A 225 5.34 12.68 18.89
C GLY A 225 4.22 13.71 19.04
N LEU A 226 3.55 13.76 20.20
CA LEU A 226 2.51 14.76 20.50
C LEU A 226 3.08 16.19 20.51
N GLU A 227 4.36 16.35 20.81
CA GLU A 227 5.08 17.64 20.83
C GLU A 227 5.91 17.92 19.58
N HIS A 228 5.90 17.02 18.60
CA HIS A 228 6.75 17.14 17.42
C HIS A 228 6.43 18.41 16.61
N GLY A 229 7.42 19.02 15.97
CA GLY A 229 7.23 20.27 15.20
C GLY A 229 6.39 20.11 13.92
N ASP A 230 6.39 18.90 13.34
CA ASP A 230 5.59 18.54 12.16
C ASP A 230 4.19 18.03 12.51
N ASP A 231 3.16 18.56 11.83
CA ASP A 231 1.75 18.23 12.04
C ASP A 231 1.44 16.74 11.83
N ALA A 232 2.04 16.09 10.83
CA ALA A 232 1.75 14.70 10.51
C ALA A 232 2.21 13.75 11.62
N HIS A 233 3.38 14.03 12.22
CA HIS A 233 3.86 13.30 13.40
C HIS A 233 2.93 13.48 14.60
N ARG A 234 2.41 14.70 14.84
CA ARG A 234 1.45 14.95 15.92
C ARG A 234 0.12 14.23 15.68
N ILE A 235 -0.36 14.20 14.44
CA ILE A 235 -1.57 13.44 14.05
C ILE A 235 -1.38 11.94 14.29
N ALA A 236 -0.25 11.37 13.83
CA ALA A 236 0.06 9.95 14.03
C ALA A 236 0.18 9.62 15.53
N ALA A 237 0.81 10.49 16.32
CA ALA A 237 0.92 10.35 17.77
C ALA A 237 -0.43 10.46 18.48
N ALA A 238 -1.30 11.40 18.08
CA ALA A 238 -2.65 11.53 18.63
C ALA A 238 -3.49 10.26 18.39
N ARG A 239 -3.42 9.71 17.17
CA ARG A 239 -4.08 8.43 16.82
C ARG A 239 -3.49 7.26 17.59
N GLY A 240 -2.15 7.19 17.71
CA GLY A 240 -1.47 6.17 18.52
C GLY A 240 -1.85 6.24 20.00
N ALA A 241 -1.91 7.44 20.58
CA ALA A 241 -2.36 7.66 21.95
C ALA A 241 -3.82 7.24 22.16
N ALA A 242 -4.70 7.52 21.20
CA ALA A 242 -6.09 7.05 21.21
C ALA A 242 -6.17 5.51 21.22
N HIS A 243 -5.33 4.86 20.40
CA HIS A 243 -5.33 3.42 20.26
C HIS A 243 -4.82 2.70 21.52
N ILE A 244 -3.74 3.19 22.13
CA ILE A 244 -3.23 2.64 23.39
C ILE A 244 -4.14 2.98 24.57
N ALA A 245 -4.75 4.16 24.56
CA ALA A 245 -5.57 4.70 25.64
C ALA A 245 -4.86 4.75 27.01
N ASP A 246 -3.53 4.92 27.02
CA ASP A 246 -2.75 5.06 28.23
C ASP A 246 -3.07 6.41 28.94
N PRO A 247 -3.35 6.42 30.26
CA PRO A 247 -3.73 7.64 30.97
C PRO A 247 -2.71 8.78 30.90
N VAL A 248 -1.42 8.47 30.85
CA VAL A 248 -0.36 9.49 30.74
C VAL A 248 -0.39 10.11 29.35
N LEU A 249 -0.48 9.30 28.30
CA LEU A 249 -0.60 9.79 26.92
C LEU A 249 -1.87 10.63 26.72
N LEU A 250 -3.00 10.21 27.28
CA LEU A 250 -4.26 10.97 27.16
C LEU A 250 -4.19 12.31 27.90
N ARG A 251 -3.54 12.37 29.05
CA ARG A 251 -3.27 13.64 29.74
C ARG A 251 -2.41 14.56 28.87
N LEU A 252 -1.31 14.06 28.32
CA LEU A 252 -0.43 14.84 27.43
C LEU A 252 -1.16 15.30 26.17
N ALA A 253 -2.02 14.46 25.58
CA ALA A 253 -2.83 14.83 24.43
C ALA A 253 -3.81 15.98 24.76
N ARG A 254 -4.38 15.99 25.98
CA ARG A 254 -5.24 17.07 26.46
C ARG A 254 -4.46 18.37 26.66
N GLU A 255 -3.29 18.31 27.31
CA GLU A 255 -2.39 19.46 27.45
C GLU A 255 -1.92 20.01 26.09
N ARG A 256 -1.71 19.12 25.10
CA ARG A 256 -1.37 19.53 23.73
C ARG A 256 -2.55 20.21 23.03
N LEU A 257 -3.78 19.69 23.18
CA LEU A 257 -4.99 20.21 22.54
C LEU A 257 -5.23 21.68 22.87
N ASP A 258 -5.05 22.07 24.15
CA ASP A 258 -5.31 23.42 24.65
C ASP A 258 -4.45 24.50 23.98
N ARG A 259 -3.30 24.11 23.41
CA ARG A 259 -2.33 25.02 22.78
C ARG A 259 -1.98 24.65 21.34
N GLU A 260 -2.70 23.72 20.72
CA GLU A 260 -2.39 23.26 19.37
C GLU A 260 -2.81 24.31 18.33
N PRO A 261 -1.87 24.87 17.54
CA PRO A 261 -2.17 25.85 16.51
C PRO A 261 -2.88 25.26 15.28
N SER A 262 -2.60 23.99 14.94
CA SER A 262 -3.13 23.35 13.73
C SER A 262 -4.55 22.83 13.93
N ALA A 263 -5.49 23.26 13.06
CA ALA A 263 -6.87 22.80 13.10
C ALA A 263 -7.01 21.29 12.83
N ALA A 264 -6.16 20.74 11.95
CA ALA A 264 -6.15 19.31 11.64
C ALA A 264 -5.71 18.51 12.87
N VAL A 265 -4.62 18.92 13.53
CA VAL A 265 -4.12 18.25 14.73
C VAL A 265 -5.12 18.37 15.89
N ARG A 266 -5.75 19.55 16.10
CA ARG A 266 -6.81 19.72 17.11
C ARG A 266 -7.96 18.74 16.90
N THR A 267 -8.37 18.54 15.64
CA THR A 267 -9.46 17.61 15.29
C THR A 267 -9.12 16.18 15.71
N GLU A 268 -7.90 15.73 15.41
CA GLU A 268 -7.41 14.40 15.74
C GLU A 268 -7.20 14.20 17.25
N LEU A 269 -6.63 15.17 17.96
CA LEU A 269 -6.49 15.14 19.43
C LEU A 269 -7.85 15.08 20.12
N ALA A 270 -8.81 15.90 19.69
CA ALA A 270 -10.15 15.89 20.25
C ALA A 270 -10.89 14.57 19.94
N ALA A 271 -10.67 13.99 18.75
CA ALA A 271 -11.21 12.67 18.41
C ALA A 271 -10.59 11.56 19.27
N ALA A 272 -9.28 11.61 19.50
CA ALA A 272 -8.55 10.68 20.36
C ALA A 272 -9.10 10.66 21.80
N LEU A 273 -9.27 11.83 22.41
CA LEU A 273 -9.80 11.97 23.76
C LEU A 273 -11.24 11.46 23.88
N ARG A 274 -12.10 11.80 22.91
CA ARG A 274 -13.49 11.29 22.86
C ARG A 274 -13.58 9.78 22.63
N ALA A 275 -12.60 9.18 21.97
CA ALA A 275 -12.57 7.72 21.79
C ALA A 275 -12.24 7.02 23.11
N ALA A 276 -11.26 7.54 23.86
CA ALA A 276 -10.87 6.99 25.16
C ALA A 276 -11.97 7.07 26.24
N GLU A 277 -12.79 8.12 26.23
CA GLU A 277 -13.94 8.28 27.14
C GLU A 277 -15.08 7.28 26.89
N ARG A 278 -15.08 6.61 25.71
CA ARG A 278 -16.10 5.63 25.32
C ARG A 278 -15.70 4.18 25.58
N THR A 279 -14.47 3.94 25.99
CA THR A 279 -13.99 2.60 26.38
C THR A 279 -14.35 2.38 27.85
N PRO A 280 -15.23 1.42 28.18
CA PRO A 280 -15.67 1.16 29.55
C PRO A 280 -14.55 0.60 30.44
#